data_AF-A0A7C4P0W5-F1
#
_entry.id   AF-A0A7C4P0W5-F1
#
_cell.length_a   1.000
_cell.length_b   1.000
_cell.length_c   1.000
_cell.angle_alpha   90.00
_cell.angle_beta   90.00
_cell.angle_gamma   90.00
#
_symmetry.space_group_name_H-M   'P 1'
#
loop_
_entity.id
_entity.type
_entity.pdbx_description
1 polymer ?
#
loop_
_entity_poly.entity_id
_entity_poly.type
_entity_poly.pdbx_seq_one_letter_code
_entity_poly.pdbx_strand_id
1 'polypeptide(L)'
;MKPLKFLDKIAIWMLKLSLAGYLILANTGYFRSIAITDLQFYIALAVVVLAVLFLLGGFTSNQGLTVISSIGIFLLLLYKALTPWPPTLSNQFLVQIVMAAVALVFASRGN
;
A
#
# COMPACT_ATOMS: atom_id res chain seq x y z
N MET A 1 -33.23 3.80 0.02
CA MET A 1 -32.68 5.04 0.62
C MET A 1 -31.54 5.52 -0.27
N LYS A 2 -31.45 6.83 -0.60
CA LYS A 2 -30.35 7.34 -1.44
C LYS A 2 -29.05 7.28 -0.63
N PRO A 3 -27.99 6.60 -1.09
CA PRO A 3 -26.73 6.54 -0.38
C PRO A 3 -26.15 7.95 -0.22
N LEU A 4 -25.49 8.20 0.91
CA LEU A 4 -24.80 9.45 1.21
C LEU A 4 -23.59 9.63 0.27
N LYS A 5 -23.83 10.08 -0.97
CA LYS A 5 -22.81 10.23 -2.03
C LYS A 5 -21.60 11.06 -1.61
N PHE A 6 -21.76 11.98 -0.68
CA PHE A 6 -20.65 12.77 -0.12
C PHE A 6 -19.65 11.92 0.67
N LEU A 7 -20.10 10.86 1.34
CA LEU A 7 -19.24 9.96 2.12
C LEU A 7 -18.33 9.12 1.24
N ASP A 8 -18.67 8.90 -0.02
CA ASP A 8 -17.88 8.07 -0.95
C ASP A 8 -16.50 8.71 -1.19
N LYS A 9 -16.47 10.01 -1.49
CA LYS A 9 -15.23 10.75 -1.69
C LYS A 9 -14.35 10.78 -0.43
N ILE A 10 -14.99 10.89 0.74
CA ILE A 10 -14.28 10.86 2.03
C ILE A 10 -13.71 9.46 2.28
N ALA A 11 -14.49 8.40 2.06
CA ALA A 11 -14.07 7.02 2.26
C ALA A 11 -12.88 6.65 1.37
N ILE A 12 -12.89 7.06 0.10
CA ILE A 12 -11.78 6.85 -0.84
C ILE A 12 -10.50 7.52 -0.30
N TRP A 13 -10.58 8.78 0.12
CA TRP A 13 -9.42 9.49 0.68
C TRP A 13 -8.94 8.89 2.00
N MET A 14 -9.85 8.44 2.86
CA MET A 14 -9.49 7.72 4.08
C MET A 14 -8.73 6.44 3.77
N LEU A 15 -9.21 5.64 2.81
CA LEU A 15 -8.54 4.41 2.37
C LEU A 15 -7.14 4.71 1.80
N LYS A 16 -6.99 5.80 1.04
CA LYS A 16 -5.69 6.20 0.52
C LYS A 16 -4.70 6.55 1.62
N LEU A 17 -5.13 7.43 2.53
CA LEU A 17 -4.28 7.87 3.63
C LEU A 17 -3.95 6.73 4.59
N SER A 18 -4.90 5.81 4.85
CA SER A 18 -4.63 4.64 5.67
C SER A 18 -3.67 3.68 5.00
N LEU A 19 -3.82 3.41 3.69
CA LEU A 19 -2.91 2.54 2.95
C LEU A 19 -1.50 3.14 2.92
N ALA A 20 -1.37 4.39 2.49
CA ALA A 20 -0.06 5.05 2.41
C ALA A 20 0.58 5.20 3.81
N GLY A 21 -0.20 5.60 4.81
CA GLY A 21 0.26 5.71 6.19
C GLY A 21 0.75 4.38 6.75
N TYR A 22 0.00 3.29 6.52
CA TYR A 22 0.44 1.94 6.90
C TYR A 22 1.75 1.56 6.22
N LEU A 23 1.87 1.75 4.90
CA LEU A 23 3.07 1.40 4.15
C LEU A 23 4.30 2.18 4.63
N ILE A 24 4.15 3.46 4.94
CA ILE A 24 5.26 4.26 5.44
C ILE A 24 5.66 3.78 6.84
N LEU A 25 4.71 3.72 7.78
CA LEU A 25 4.98 3.36 9.17
C LEU A 25 5.56 1.94 9.31
N ALA A 26 4.98 0.97 8.60
CA ALA A 26 5.40 -0.43 8.64
C ALA A 26 6.81 -0.68 8.07
N ASN A 27 7.38 0.28 7.33
CA ASN A 27 8.72 0.17 6.73
C ASN A 27 9.75 1.14 7.35
N THR A 28 9.38 2.01 8.30
CA THR A 28 10.31 2.95 8.96
C THR A 28 11.47 2.27 9.70
N GLY A 29 11.26 1.05 10.22
CA GLY A 29 12.30 0.30 10.94
C GLY A 29 13.52 -0.02 10.08
N TYR A 30 13.33 -0.26 8.79
CA TYR A 30 14.41 -0.59 7.85
C TYR A 30 15.34 0.60 7.55
N PHE A 31 14.86 1.84 7.67
CA PHE A 31 15.69 3.02 7.42
C PHE A 31 16.56 3.42 8.63
N ARG A 32 16.29 2.87 9.82
CA ARG A 32 17.13 3.11 11.01
C ARG A 32 18.43 2.31 10.99
N SER A 33 18.41 1.15 10.34
CA SER A 33 19.58 0.32 10.11
C SER A 33 19.91 0.37 8.62
N ILE A 34 20.61 1.41 8.17
CA ILE A 34 21.00 1.58 6.76
C ILE A 34 22.03 0.50 6.40
N ALA A 35 21.53 -0.70 6.14
CA ALA A 35 22.30 -1.84 5.64
C ALA A 35 22.02 -1.94 4.14
N ILE A 36 22.83 -1.24 3.34
CA ILE A 36 22.67 -1.10 1.89
C ILE A 36 22.78 -2.46 1.17
N THR A 37 23.34 -3.48 1.82
CA THR A 37 23.48 -4.84 1.29
C THR A 37 22.23 -5.71 1.51
N ASP A 38 21.23 -5.27 2.27
CA ASP A 38 20.05 -6.07 2.60
C ASP A 38 18.94 -5.93 1.55
N LEU A 39 18.46 -7.05 1.02
CA LEU A 39 17.30 -7.09 0.12
C LEU A 39 16.05 -6.47 0.79
N GLN A 40 15.87 -6.66 2.11
CA GLN A 40 14.72 -6.10 2.82
C GLN A 40 14.74 -4.58 2.84
N PHE A 41 15.91 -3.95 2.85
CA PHE A 41 16.05 -2.50 2.72
C PHE A 41 15.54 -2.00 1.38
N TYR A 42 15.92 -2.63 0.27
CA TYR A 42 15.45 -2.25 -1.07
C TYR A 42 13.95 -2.47 -1.25
N ILE A 43 13.39 -3.54 -0.68
CA ILE A 43 11.94 -3.78 -0.68
C ILE A 43 11.22 -2.69 0.11
N ALA A 44 11.71 -2.35 1.30
CA ALA A 44 11.14 -1.28 2.13
C ALA A 44 11.19 0.07 1.39
N LEU A 45 12.30 0.37 0.71
CA LEU A 45 12.47 1.57 -0.10
C LEU A 45 11.48 1.60 -1.27
N ALA A 46 11.36 0.50 -2.02
CA ALA A 46 10.40 0.39 -3.12
C ALA A 46 8.96 0.60 -2.63
N VAL A 47 8.59 0.02 -1.50
CA VAL A 47 7.26 0.21 -0.88
C VAL A 47 7.01 1.68 -0.55
N VAL A 48 7.97 2.36 0.08
CA VAL A 48 7.81 3.77 0.46
C VAL A 48 7.73 4.66 -0.78
N VAL A 49 8.58 4.46 -1.78
CA VAL A 49 8.52 5.21 -3.04
C VAL A 49 7.17 5.04 -3.74
N LEU A 50 6.67 3.80 -3.82
CA LEU A 50 5.35 3.54 -4.40
C LEU A 50 4.21 4.15 -3.59
N ALA A 51 4.31 4.16 -2.26
CA ALA A 51 3.32 4.83 -1.40
C ALA A 51 3.27 6.34 -1.65
N VAL A 52 4.43 6.99 -1.84
CA VAL A 52 4.51 8.42 -2.18
C VAL A 52 3.91 8.66 -3.57
N LEU A 53 4.27 7.87 -4.57
CA LEU A 53 3.71 7.98 -5.92
C LEU A 53 2.19 7.77 -5.92
N PHE A 54 1.70 6.84 -5.11
CA PHE A 54 0.27 6.57 -4.93
C PHE A 54 -0.48 7.78 -4.35
N LEU A 55 0.08 8.44 -3.34
CA LEU A 55 -0.47 9.69 -2.81
C LEU A 55 -0.44 10.81 -3.86
N LEU A 56 0.69 11.00 -4.54
CA LEU A 56 0.83 12.00 -5.60
C LEU A 56 -0.17 11.78 -6.74
N GLY A 57 -0.41 10.52 -7.13
CA GLY A 57 -1.44 10.18 -8.12
C GLY A 57 -2.85 10.58 -7.68
N GLY A 58 -3.14 10.45 -6.38
CA GLY A 58 -4.39 10.92 -5.79
C GLY A 58 -4.54 12.44 -5.81
N PHE A 59 -3.50 13.19 -5.40
CA PHE A 59 -3.54 14.66 -5.36
C PHE A 59 -3.56 15.30 -6.74
N THR A 60 -2.77 14.78 -7.67
CA THR A 60 -2.69 15.28 -9.06
C THR A 60 -3.85 14.79 -9.94
N SER A 61 -4.74 13.97 -9.39
CA SER A 61 -5.82 13.29 -10.14
C SER A 61 -5.32 12.46 -11.33
N ASN A 62 -4.06 12.03 -11.28
CA ASN A 62 -3.47 11.18 -12.31
C ASN A 62 -3.83 9.71 -12.04
N GLN A 63 -4.84 9.22 -12.76
CA GLN A 63 -5.32 7.85 -12.66
C GLN A 63 -4.23 6.83 -13.02
N GLY A 64 -3.45 7.08 -14.07
CA GLY A 64 -2.37 6.18 -14.49
C GLY A 64 -1.33 5.97 -13.40
N LEU A 65 -0.90 7.06 -12.74
CA LEU A 65 0.06 6.97 -11.63
C LEU A 65 -0.52 6.19 -10.44
N THR A 66 -1.80 6.38 -10.13
CA THR A 66 -2.51 5.65 -9.05
C THR A 66 -2.61 4.16 -9.35
N VAL A 67 -2.92 3.78 -10.59
CA VAL A 67 -3.04 2.38 -11.00
C VAL A 67 -1.68 1.68 -10.98
N ILE A 68 -0.65 2.28 -11.58
CA ILE A 68 0.69 1.68 -11.62
C ILE A 68 1.26 1.52 -10.21
N SER A 69 1.15 2.56 -9.38
CA SER A 69 1.64 2.50 -8.00
C SER A 69 0.89 1.47 -7.16
N SER A 70 -0.44 1.41 -7.28
CA SER A 70 -1.25 0.44 -6.52
C SER A 70 -1.02 -1.01 -6.94
N ILE A 71 -0.76 -1.29 -8.21
CA ILE A 71 -0.33 -2.63 -8.67
C ILE A 71 1.01 -3.01 -8.04
N GLY A 72 1.98 -2.09 -8.06
CA GLY A 72 3.28 -2.33 -7.43
C GLY A 72 3.16 -2.60 -5.92
N ILE A 73 2.34 -1.81 -5.22
CA ILE A 73 2.04 -2.00 -3.80
C ILE A 73 1.40 -3.36 -3.55
N PHE A 74 0.41 -3.74 -4.35
CA PHE A 74 -0.27 -5.03 -4.25
C PHE A 74 0.73 -6.19 -4.33
N LEU A 75 1.58 -6.20 -5.37
CA LEU A 75 2.57 -7.25 -5.57
C LEU A 75 3.60 -7.31 -4.43
N LEU A 76 4.08 -6.17 -3.95
CA LEU A 76 5.05 -6.13 -2.85
C LEU A 76 4.45 -6.57 -1.51
N LEU A 77 3.20 -6.19 -1.21
CA LEU A 77 2.51 -6.66 -0.01
C LEU A 77 2.27 -8.16 -0.06
N LEU A 78 1.88 -8.68 -1.22
CA LEU A 78 1.67 -10.10 -1.43
C LEU A 78 2.99 -10.88 -1.29
N TYR A 79 4.08 -10.35 -1.85
CA TYR A 79 5.43 -10.91 -1.65
C TYR A 79 5.82 -10.95 -0.17
N LYS A 80 5.64 -9.85 0.57
CA LYS A 80 5.95 -9.76 2.01
C LYS A 80 5.08 -10.69 2.87
N ALA A 81 3.84 -10.95 2.46
CA ALA A 81 2.94 -11.85 3.16
C ALA A 81 3.28 -13.32 2.93
N LEU A 82 3.77 -13.68 1.74
CA LEU A 82 4.03 -15.05 1.34
C LEU A 82 5.47 -15.51 1.57
N THR A 83 6.41 -14.57 1.81
CA THR A 83 7.85 -14.87 1.88
C THR A 83 8.47 -14.40 3.19
N PRO A 84 8.93 -15.32 4.07
CA PRO A 84 8.71 -16.78 4.01
C PRO A 84 7.24 -17.15 4.27
N TRP A 85 6.82 -18.34 3.81
CA TRP A 85 5.47 -18.81 4.05
C TRP A 85 5.21 -18.90 5.56
N PRO A 86 4.19 -18.21 6.10
CA PRO A 86 4.00 -18.16 7.54
C PRO A 86 3.53 -19.54 8.05
N PRO A 87 4.17 -20.10 9.09
CA PRO A 87 3.77 -21.39 9.65
C PRO A 87 2.40 -21.33 10.35
N THR A 88 1.96 -20.13 10.74
CA THR A 88 0.66 -19.87 11.35
C THR A 88 0.10 -18.55 10.82
N LEU A 89 -1.21 -18.48 10.56
CA LEU A 89 -1.89 -17.25 10.16
C LEU A 89 -1.81 -16.22 11.28
N SER A 90 -0.94 -15.22 11.12
CA SER A 90 -0.72 -14.16 12.10
C SER A 90 -1.53 -12.90 11.78
N ASN A 91 -1.71 -12.03 12.77
CA ASN A 91 -2.35 -10.73 12.57
C ASN A 91 -1.62 -9.90 11.49
N GLN A 92 -0.28 -10.00 11.43
CA GLN A 92 0.52 -9.26 10.45
C GLN A 92 0.24 -9.74 9.02
N PHE A 93 0.11 -11.05 8.81
CA PHE A 93 -0.27 -11.64 7.53
C PHE A 93 -1.65 -11.13 7.08
N LEU A 94 -2.62 -11.14 7.99
CA LEU A 94 -3.99 -10.70 7.69
C LEU A 94 -4.04 -9.20 7.33
N VAL A 95 -3.31 -8.36 8.07
CA VAL A 95 -3.19 -6.93 7.76
C VAL A 95 -2.55 -6.72 6.39
N GLN A 96 -1.49 -7.45 6.05
CA GLN A 96 -0.85 -7.33 4.73
C GLN A 96 -1.78 -7.73 3.59
N ILE A 97 -2.57 -8.80 3.75
CA ILE A 97 -3.57 -9.20 2.75
C ILE A 97 -4.68 -8.17 2.61
N VAL A 98 -5.20 -7.63 3.72
CA VAL A 98 -6.23 -6.59 3.67
C VAL A 98 -5.71 -5.35 2.95
N MET A 99 -4.49 -4.92 3.27
CA MET A 99 -3.86 -3.78 2.61
C MET A 99 -3.58 -4.06 1.12
N ALA A 100 -3.22 -5.29 0.76
CA ALA A 100 -3.08 -5.71 -0.63
C ALA A 100 -4.44 -5.64 -1.35
N ALA A 101 -5.52 -6.11 -0.74
CA ALA A 101 -6.86 -6.02 -1.30
C ALA A 101 -7.28 -4.55 -1.52
N VAL A 102 -6.98 -3.65 -0.58
CA VAL A 102 -7.22 -2.21 -0.74
C VAL A 102 -6.42 -1.65 -1.91
N ALA A 103 -5.15 -2.01 -2.05
CA ALA A 103 -4.34 -1.61 -3.21
C ALA A 103 -4.96 -2.10 -4.53
N LEU A 104 -5.48 -3.34 -4.56
CA LEU A 104 -6.18 -3.89 -5.73
C LEU A 104 -7.46 -3.10 -6.08
N VAL A 105 -8.21 -2.61 -5.08
CA VAL A 105 -9.38 -1.74 -5.32
C VAL A 105 -8.96 -0.50 -6.11
N PHE A 106 -7.87 0.16 -5.71
CA PHE A 106 -7.35 1.32 -6.43
C PHE A 106 -6.76 0.99 -7.81
N ALA A 107 -6.17 -0.18 -7.97
CA ALA A 107 -5.70 -0.66 -9.27
C ALA A 107 -6.88 -0.89 -10.25
N SER A 108 -8.00 -1.43 -9.74
CA SER A 108 -9.18 -1.78 -10.55
C SER A 108 -10.09 -0.60 -10.89
N ARG A 109 -10.24 0.38 -9.99
CA ARG A 109 -11.17 1.51 -10.16
C ARG A 109 -10.52 2.78 -10.70
N GLY A 110 -9.18 2.89 -10.60
CA GLY A 110 -8.54 4.20 -10.71
C GLY A 110 -8.83 5.08 -9.48
N ASN A 111 -8.46 6.36 -9.57
CA ASN A 111 -8.59 7.34 -8.49
C ASN A 111 -10.06 7.56 -8.05
#